data_AF-A0A563E3G0-F1
#
_entry.id   AF-A0A563E3G0-F1
#
_cell.length_a   1.000
_cell.length_b   1.000
_cell.length_c   1.000
_cell.angle_alpha   90.00
_cell.angle_beta   90.00
_cell.angle_gamma   90.00
#
_symmetry.space_group_name_H-M   'P 1'
#
loop_
_entity.id
_entity.type
_entity.pdbx_description
1 polymer ?
#
loop_
_entity_poly.entity_id
_entity_poly.type
_entity_poly.pdbx_seq_one_letter_code
_entity_poly.pdbx_strand_id
1 'polypeptide(L)'
;MCPRWSVRDVVGHIASYDVLSWPAGVALFARSGFSPDRCNRVGVEPSRQLRTEELVARLRAHAVPRGVTTMFGCAIALTDGLIHHQDIRRALGNPRAVPQERLVAALEFVPRARTARAREPPRAPGDRDRHPQDARNRSRGARAGRSSARFPRRPTARPG
;
A
#
# COMPACT_ATOMS: atom_id res chain seq x y z
N MET A 1 -1.52 3.49 2.68
CA MET A 1 -0.63 2.93 1.65
C MET A 1 0.63 3.75 1.48
N CYS A 2 1.80 3.10 1.59
CA CYS A 2 3.06 3.69 1.18
C CYS A 2 2.99 4.00 -0.33
N PRO A 3 3.37 5.21 -0.81
CA PRO A 3 3.21 5.61 -2.21
C PRO A 3 3.90 4.70 -3.24
N ARG A 4 4.77 3.79 -2.78
CA ARG A 4 5.60 2.92 -3.60
C ARG A 4 5.08 1.49 -3.73
N TRP A 5 3.99 1.13 -3.07
CA TRP A 5 3.49 -0.26 -3.01
C TRP A 5 2.14 -0.38 -3.69
N SER A 6 2.03 -1.35 -4.60
CA SER A 6 0.75 -1.83 -5.13
C SER A 6 0.04 -2.71 -4.09
N VAL A 7 -1.26 -2.99 -4.30
CA VAL A 7 -2.00 -3.99 -3.50
C VAL A 7 -1.26 -5.33 -3.50
N ARG A 8 -0.67 -5.69 -4.64
CA ARG A 8 0.10 -6.93 -4.80
C ARG A 8 1.38 -6.92 -3.97
N ASP A 9 2.08 -5.77 -3.86
CA ASP A 9 3.25 -5.65 -2.99
C ASP A 9 2.87 -5.80 -1.51
N VAL A 10 1.73 -5.26 -1.08
CA VAL A 10 1.22 -5.44 0.30
C VAL A 10 0.89 -6.91 0.58
N VAL A 11 0.21 -7.58 -0.35
CA VAL A 11 -0.08 -9.01 -0.25
C VAL A 11 1.21 -9.82 -0.18
N GLY A 12 2.20 -9.46 -1.01
CA GLY A 12 3.53 -10.05 -1.02
C GLY A 12 4.27 -9.89 0.29
N HIS A 13 4.19 -8.71 0.91
CA HIS A 13 4.77 -8.41 2.21
C HIS A 13 4.17 -9.29 3.30
N ILE A 14 2.84 -9.34 3.42
CA ILE A 14 2.16 -10.19 4.40
C ILE A 14 2.60 -11.65 4.21
N ALA A 15 2.56 -12.15 2.97
CA ALA A 15 2.96 -13.51 2.67
C ALA A 15 4.45 -13.78 2.96
N SER A 16 5.33 -12.77 2.92
CA SER A 16 6.78 -12.95 3.07
C SER A 16 7.21 -13.33 4.50
N TYR A 17 6.53 -12.82 5.52
CA TYR A 17 6.86 -13.12 6.92
C TYR A 17 6.37 -14.49 7.35
N ASP A 18 5.25 -14.93 6.78
CA ASP A 18 4.60 -16.16 7.18
C ASP A 18 5.32 -17.43 6.70
N VAL A 19 6.11 -17.33 5.62
CA VAL A 19 6.96 -18.45 5.14
C VAL A 19 8.31 -18.52 5.87
N LEU A 20 8.68 -17.47 6.59
CA LEU A 20 9.98 -17.39 7.23
C LEU A 20 9.91 -18.03 8.63
N SER A 21 10.62 -19.14 8.78
CA SER A 21 11.01 -19.63 10.10
C SER A 21 11.78 -18.54 10.86
N TRP A 22 11.81 -18.63 12.18
CA TRP A 22 12.51 -17.65 13.02
C TRP A 22 13.98 -17.42 12.59
N PRO A 23 14.79 -18.48 12.30
CA PRO A 23 16.15 -18.31 11.81
C PRO A 23 16.22 -17.64 10.43
N ALA A 24 15.30 -17.97 9.53
CA ALA A 24 15.25 -17.37 8.20
C ALA A 24 14.89 -15.87 8.25
N GLY A 25 13.99 -15.48 9.17
CA GLY A 25 13.67 -14.08 9.43
C GLY A 25 14.85 -13.28 9.95
N VAL A 26 15.61 -13.83 10.90
CA VAL A 26 16.84 -13.20 11.43
C VAL A 26 17.90 -13.07 10.32
N ALA A 27 18.11 -14.12 9.53
CA ALA A 27 19.05 -14.10 8.41
C ALA A 27 18.65 -13.05 7.36
N LEU A 28 17.36 -12.93 7.03
CA LEU A 28 16.86 -11.91 6.12
C LEU A 28 17.10 -10.50 6.67
N PHE A 29 16.84 -10.29 7.96
CA PHE A 29 17.07 -9.00 8.61
C PHE A 29 18.55 -8.61 8.63
N ALA A 30 19.43 -9.55 8.94
CA ALA A 30 20.89 -9.37 8.89
C ALA A 30 21.39 -9.06 7.47
N ARG A 31 20.96 -9.84 6.46
CA ARG A 31 21.28 -9.58 5.03
C ARG A 31 20.77 -8.22 4.54
N SER A 32 19.73 -7.71 5.19
CA SER A 32 19.15 -6.40 4.91
C SER A 32 19.87 -5.26 5.63
N GLY A 33 20.98 -5.54 6.31
CA GLY A 33 21.76 -4.54 7.05
C GLY A 33 21.00 -3.96 8.23
N PHE A 34 20.16 -4.79 8.88
CA PHE A 34 19.32 -4.39 10.01
C PHE A 34 18.36 -3.23 9.71
N SER A 35 18.07 -2.99 8.42
CA SER A 35 17.11 -1.99 7.97
C SER A 35 15.75 -2.66 7.71
N PRO A 36 14.70 -2.30 8.47
CA PRO A 36 13.35 -2.82 8.22
C PRO A 36 12.86 -2.50 6.80
N ASP A 37 13.11 -1.29 6.29
CA ASP A 37 12.73 -0.92 4.92
C ASP A 37 13.39 -1.83 3.87
N ARG A 38 14.69 -2.09 4.02
CA ARG A 38 15.42 -2.97 3.10
C ARG A 38 14.96 -4.42 3.23
N CYS A 39 14.66 -4.86 4.46
CA CYS A 39 14.10 -6.18 4.75
C CYS A 39 12.78 -6.38 4.02
N ASN A 40 11.85 -5.43 4.14
CA ASN A 40 10.56 -5.48 3.46
C ASN A 40 10.73 -5.50 1.94
N ARG A 41 11.61 -4.65 1.38
CA ARG A 41 11.87 -4.64 -0.07
C ARG A 41 12.43 -5.97 -0.58
N VAL A 42 13.40 -6.55 0.13
CA VAL A 42 14.00 -7.84 -0.24
C VAL A 42 12.97 -8.97 -0.08
N GLY A 43 12.16 -8.94 0.99
CA GLY A 43 11.13 -9.94 1.26
C GLY A 43 9.97 -9.94 0.25
N VAL A 44 9.62 -8.78 -0.31
CA VAL A 44 8.57 -8.65 -1.32
C VAL A 44 9.02 -9.14 -2.70
N GLU A 45 10.30 -9.05 -3.05
CA GLU A 45 10.76 -9.32 -4.41
C GLU A 45 10.40 -10.73 -4.94
N PRO A 46 10.55 -11.83 -4.17
CA PRO A 46 10.10 -13.15 -4.61
C PRO A 46 8.61 -13.25 -4.91
N SER A 47 7.78 -12.44 -4.22
CA SER A 47 6.32 -12.45 -4.40
C SER A 47 5.88 -11.82 -5.73
N ARG A 48 6.72 -10.96 -6.32
CA ARG A 48 6.45 -10.29 -7.59
C ARG A 48 6.45 -11.23 -8.77
N GLN A 49 7.19 -12.34 -8.67
CA GLN A 49 7.29 -13.37 -9.69
C GLN A 49 6.14 -14.40 -9.65
N LEU A 50 5.33 -14.40 -8.59
CA LEU A 50 4.23 -15.36 -8.45
C LEU A 50 3.02 -14.96 -9.28
N ARG A 51 2.06 -15.86 -9.43
CA ARG A 51 0.71 -15.50 -9.89
C ARG A 51 -0.15 -15.02 -8.71
N THR A 52 -1.23 -14.30 -8.99
CA THR A 52 -2.13 -13.80 -7.94
C THR A 52 -2.74 -14.95 -7.14
N GLU A 53 -3.07 -16.04 -7.81
CA GLU A 53 -3.65 -17.25 -7.21
C GLU A 53 -2.66 -17.90 -6.25
N GLU A 54 -1.38 -17.90 -6.58
CA GLU A 54 -0.30 -18.42 -5.74
C GLU A 54 -0.10 -17.56 -4.49
N LEU A 55 -0.18 -16.22 -4.62
CA LEU A 55 -0.17 -15.32 -3.47
C LEU A 55 -1.36 -15.57 -2.54
N VAL A 56 -2.57 -15.70 -3.11
CA VAL A 56 -3.78 -15.98 -2.34
C VAL A 56 -3.68 -17.35 -1.66
N ALA A 57 -3.20 -18.37 -2.35
CA ALA A 57 -2.99 -19.70 -1.78
C ALA A 57 -2.00 -19.65 -0.61
N ARG A 58 -0.90 -18.90 -0.75
CA ARG A 58 0.08 -18.70 0.34
C ARG A 58 -0.55 -18.03 1.55
N LEU A 59 -1.31 -16.96 1.37
CA LEU A 59 -2.02 -16.30 2.48
C LEU A 59 -2.97 -17.26 3.19
N ARG A 60 -3.73 -18.08 2.44
CA ARG A 60 -4.64 -19.07 3.04
C ARG A 60 -3.90 -20.14 3.85
N ALA A 61 -2.78 -20.65 3.33
CA ALA A 61 -1.97 -21.66 4.01
C ALA A 61 -1.32 -21.14 5.32
N HIS A 62 -1.23 -19.82 5.47
CA HIS A 62 -0.62 -19.17 6.62
C HIS A 62 -1.58 -18.23 7.37
N ALA A 63 -2.89 -18.51 7.32
CA ALA A 63 -3.88 -17.75 8.09
C ALA A 63 -3.64 -17.81 9.62
N VAL A 64 -2.91 -18.82 10.09
CA VAL A 64 -2.43 -18.93 11.48
C VAL A 64 -0.97 -18.46 11.54
N PRO A 65 -0.65 -17.45 12.37
CA PRO A 65 0.70 -16.89 12.49
C PRO A 65 1.74 -17.95 12.88
N ARG A 66 2.96 -17.82 12.34
CA ARG A 66 4.11 -18.69 12.62
C ARG A 66 5.42 -17.90 12.67
N GLY A 67 6.43 -18.45 13.32
CA GLY A 67 7.78 -17.88 13.30
C GLY A 67 7.84 -16.48 13.93
N VAL A 68 8.39 -15.51 13.22
CA VAL A 68 8.59 -14.14 13.77
C VAL A 68 7.26 -13.45 14.09
N THR A 69 6.17 -13.79 13.40
CA THR A 69 4.86 -13.15 13.60
C THR A 69 4.15 -13.59 14.87
N THR A 70 4.59 -14.70 15.52
CA THR A 70 4.05 -15.15 16.81
C THR A 70 4.70 -14.47 18.02
N MET A 71 5.73 -13.66 17.83
CA MET A 71 6.36 -12.92 18.94
C MET A 71 5.38 -11.96 19.62
N PHE A 72 5.63 -11.68 20.90
CA PHE A 72 4.77 -10.84 21.74
C PHE A 72 3.31 -11.34 21.79
N GLY A 73 3.12 -12.66 21.87
CA GLY A 73 1.78 -13.25 21.89
C GLY A 73 0.98 -12.98 20.60
N CYS A 74 1.64 -13.04 19.44
CA CYS A 74 1.06 -12.72 18.12
C CYS A 74 0.66 -11.25 17.91
N ALA A 75 1.09 -10.31 18.77
CA ALA A 75 0.80 -8.89 18.59
C ALA A 75 1.38 -8.32 17.27
N ILE A 76 2.50 -8.87 16.79
CA ILE A 76 3.06 -8.54 15.47
C ILE A 76 2.07 -8.92 14.37
N ALA A 77 1.65 -10.19 14.31
CA ALA A 77 0.71 -10.68 13.30
C ALA A 77 -0.61 -9.92 13.32
N LEU A 78 -1.16 -9.65 14.51
CA LEU A 78 -2.40 -8.91 14.67
C LEU A 78 -2.27 -7.48 14.12
N THR A 79 -1.19 -6.78 14.49
CA THR A 79 -0.98 -5.38 14.11
C THR A 79 -0.72 -5.24 12.61
N ASP A 80 0.21 -6.03 12.07
CA ASP A 80 0.56 -6.05 10.64
C ASP A 80 -0.66 -6.45 9.78
N GLY A 81 -1.32 -7.56 10.15
CA GLY A 81 -2.51 -8.04 9.46
C GLY A 81 -3.67 -7.04 9.49
N LEU A 82 -3.92 -6.36 10.62
CA LEU A 82 -4.99 -5.37 10.73
C LEU A 82 -4.70 -4.14 9.84
N ILE A 83 -3.48 -3.61 9.89
CA ILE A 83 -3.08 -2.43 9.11
C ILE A 83 -3.13 -2.75 7.61
N HIS A 84 -2.48 -3.83 7.18
CA HIS A 84 -2.34 -4.14 5.76
C HIS A 84 -3.63 -4.67 5.12
N HIS A 85 -4.50 -5.33 5.90
CA HIS A 85 -5.86 -5.61 5.46
C HIS A 85 -6.63 -4.31 5.14
N GLN A 86 -6.47 -3.26 5.93
CA GLN A 86 -7.10 -1.97 5.67
C GLN A 86 -6.46 -1.24 4.46
N ASP A 87 -5.14 -1.32 4.29
CA ASP A 87 -4.47 -0.78 3.10
C ASP A 87 -5.03 -1.39 1.80
N ILE A 88 -5.12 -2.73 1.75
CA ILE A 88 -5.66 -3.45 0.59
C ILE A 88 -7.11 -3.03 0.33
N ARG A 89 -7.94 -3.06 1.38
CA ARG A 89 -9.38 -2.80 1.24
C ARG A 89 -9.69 -1.38 0.80
N ARG A 90 -9.00 -0.39 1.34
CA ARG A 90 -9.16 1.01 0.93
C ARG A 90 -8.73 1.22 -0.53
N ALA A 91 -7.62 0.60 -0.94
CA ALA A 91 -7.15 0.68 -2.32
C ALA A 91 -8.11 0.04 -3.32
N LEU A 92 -8.84 -1.00 -2.91
CA LEU A 92 -9.86 -1.67 -3.72
C LEU A 92 -11.26 -1.04 -3.61
N GLY A 93 -11.41 0.09 -2.91
CA GLY A 93 -12.70 0.75 -2.73
C GLY A 93 -13.69 -0.02 -1.85
N ASN A 94 -13.21 -0.93 -1.00
CA ASN A 94 -14.04 -1.80 -0.16
C ASN A 94 -13.76 -1.56 1.34
N PRO A 95 -14.17 -0.41 1.91
CA PRO A 95 -13.85 -0.08 3.31
C PRO A 95 -14.42 -1.11 4.29
N ARG A 96 -13.82 -1.20 5.48
CA ARG A 96 -14.28 -2.06 6.58
C ARG A 96 -14.11 -1.35 7.92
N ALA A 97 -15.17 -1.34 8.72
CA ALA A 97 -15.09 -1.01 10.14
C ALA A 97 -14.33 -2.12 10.89
N VAL A 98 -13.31 -1.73 11.66
CA VAL A 98 -12.55 -2.63 12.52
C VAL A 98 -13.20 -2.60 13.91
N PRO A 99 -13.53 -3.75 14.52
CA PRO A 99 -13.99 -3.80 15.90
C PRO A 99 -13.02 -3.09 16.84
N GLN A 100 -13.53 -2.28 17.77
CA GLN A 100 -12.74 -1.40 18.62
C GLN A 100 -11.68 -2.17 19.42
N GLU A 101 -12.03 -3.35 19.91
CA GLU A 101 -11.17 -4.18 20.76
C GLU A 101 -9.90 -4.61 20.00
N ARG A 102 -10.03 -4.91 18.70
CA ARG A 102 -8.89 -5.27 17.85
C ARG A 102 -8.01 -4.06 17.55
N LEU A 103 -8.63 -2.89 17.41
CA LEU A 103 -7.91 -1.65 17.18
C LEU A 103 -7.11 -1.24 18.42
N VAL A 104 -7.72 -1.32 19.61
CA VAL A 104 -7.03 -1.04 20.88
C VAL A 104 -5.84 -1.97 21.07
N ALA A 105 -6.04 -3.28 20.92
CA ALA A 105 -4.96 -4.26 21.05
C ALA A 105 -3.78 -4.00 20.10
N ALA A 106 -4.04 -3.61 18.85
CA ALA A 106 -2.99 -3.23 17.91
C ALA A 106 -2.29 -1.92 18.32
N LEU A 107 -3.05 -0.90 18.74
CA LEU A 107 -2.52 0.41 19.12
C LEU A 107 -1.66 0.37 20.38
N GLU A 108 -1.96 -0.50 21.35
CA GLU A 108 -1.13 -0.74 22.53
C GLU A 108 0.25 -1.32 22.19
N PHE A 109 0.35 -2.02 21.05
CA PHE A 109 1.61 -2.56 20.56
C PHE A 109 2.43 -1.54 19.74
N VAL A 110 1.79 -0.57 19.07
CA VAL A 110 2.47 0.40 18.18
C VAL A 110 3.64 1.15 18.83
N PRO A 111 3.59 1.62 20.10
CA PRO A 111 4.74 2.26 20.74
C PRO A 111 5.98 1.38 20.80
N ARG A 112 5.81 0.06 20.93
CA ARG A 112 6.89 -0.93 20.91
C ARG A 112 7.40 -1.21 19.49
N ALA A 113 6.55 -1.01 18.49
CA ALA A 113 6.92 -1.13 17.07
C ALA A 113 7.57 0.15 16.50
N ARG A 114 7.39 1.31 17.14
CA ARG A 114 7.94 2.61 16.68
C ARG A 114 9.46 2.69 16.71
N THR A 115 10.14 1.87 17.51
CA THR A 115 11.60 1.71 17.49
C THR A 115 12.11 1.05 16.20
N ALA A 116 11.22 0.49 15.36
CA ALA A 116 11.53 -0.09 14.07
C ALA A 116 11.17 0.82 12.87
N ARG A 117 10.77 2.09 13.08
CA ARG A 117 10.44 2.99 11.97
C ARG A 117 11.71 3.46 11.24
N ALA A 118 11.79 3.13 9.96
CA ALA A 118 12.79 3.63 9.03
C ALA A 118 12.78 5.18 8.94
N ARG A 119 13.96 5.79 8.98
CA ARG A 119 14.18 7.13 8.40
C ARG A 119 13.83 7.09 6.92
N GLU A 120 13.18 8.14 6.42
CA GLU A 120 13.00 8.33 4.98
C GLU A 120 14.39 8.32 4.32
N PRO A 121 14.64 7.49 3.30
CA PRO A 121 15.91 7.56 2.58
C PRO A 121 16.02 8.94 1.92
N PRO A 122 17.22 9.54 1.85
CA PRO A 122 17.40 10.84 1.22
C PRO A 122 16.89 10.80 -0.22
N ARG A 123 16.15 11.85 -0.61
CA ARG A 123 15.69 12.03 -1.99
C ARG A 123 16.90 12.02 -2.93
N ALA A 124 16.79 11.31 -4.04
CA ALA A 124 17.82 11.25 -5.06
C ALA A 124 18.17 12.68 -5.54
N PRO A 125 19.46 12.99 -5.79
CA PRO A 125 19.84 14.27 -6.35
C PRO A 125 19.21 14.45 -7.73
N GLY A 126 18.39 15.48 -7.93
CA GLY A 126 17.78 15.81 -9.23
C GLY A 126 16.39 16.44 -9.18
N ASP A 127 15.69 16.38 -8.04
CA ASP A 127 14.30 16.89 -7.92
C ASP A 127 14.21 18.35 -7.42
N ARG A 128 15.28 19.16 -7.57
CA ARG A 128 15.32 20.53 -7.03
C ARG A 128 14.69 21.60 -7.91
N ASP A 129 14.38 21.33 -9.18
CA ASP A 129 14.07 22.42 -10.12
C ASP A 129 12.63 22.44 -10.67
N ARG A 130 11.65 21.83 -10.01
CA ARG A 130 10.23 22.08 -10.33
C ARG A 130 9.58 23.02 -9.34
N HIS A 131 9.65 24.30 -9.67
CA HIS A 131 8.89 25.35 -8.98
C HIS A 131 7.36 25.12 -9.16
N PRO A 132 6.52 25.30 -8.12
CA PRO A 132 5.09 24.94 -8.16
C PRO A 132 4.20 25.78 -9.11
N GLN A 133 4.77 26.70 -9.89
CA GLN A 133 4.00 27.63 -10.73
C GLN A 133 3.79 27.15 -12.19
N ASP A 134 4.56 26.18 -12.69
CA ASP A 134 4.47 25.75 -14.10
C ASP A 134 3.31 24.79 -14.42
N ALA A 135 2.63 24.25 -13.40
CA ALA A 135 1.49 23.36 -13.61
C ALA A 135 0.19 24.10 -13.99
N ARG A 136 0.12 25.43 -13.77
CA ARG A 136 -1.11 26.21 -14.04
C ARG A 136 -1.23 26.72 -15.49
N ASN A 137 -0.16 26.64 -16.30
CA ASN A 137 -0.19 27.20 -17.66
C ASN A 137 -0.50 26.16 -18.76
N ARG A 138 -0.52 24.85 -18.45
CA ARG A 138 -0.81 23.80 -19.47
C ARG A 138 -2.30 23.52 -19.70
N SER A 139 -3.18 24.06 -18.86
CA SER A 139 -4.64 23.86 -18.99
C SER A 139 -5.36 25.00 -19.74
N ARG A 140 -4.64 26.03 -20.23
CA ARG A 140 -5.23 27.13 -21.04
C ARG A 140 -4.92 27.09 -22.54
N GLY A 141 -4.12 26.14 -23.02
CA GLY A 141 -3.70 26.07 -24.45
C GLY A 141 -4.53 25.15 -25.36
N ALA A 142 -5.47 24.35 -24.83
CA ALA A 142 -6.19 23.34 -25.62
C ALA A 142 -7.68 23.68 -25.77
N ARG A 143 -8.01 24.86 -26.31
CA ARG A 143 -9.37 25.16 -26.80
C ARG A 143 -9.38 26.26 -27.87
N ALA A 144 -8.80 25.98 -29.02
CA ALA A 144 -9.08 26.71 -30.25
C ALA A 144 -9.18 25.70 -31.40
N GLY A 145 -10.34 25.63 -32.04
CA GLY A 145 -10.58 24.76 -33.19
C GLY A 145 -11.83 23.90 -33.08
N ARG A 146 -13.02 24.52 -33.11
CA ARG A 146 -14.20 23.85 -33.69
C ARG A 146 -14.94 24.83 -34.59
N SER A 147 -14.97 24.43 -35.85
CA SER A 147 -15.56 25.10 -36.99
C SER A 147 -17.09 25.10 -36.92
N SER A 148 -17.65 26.14 -37.53
CA SER A 148 -19.05 26.41 -37.87
C SER A 148 -19.85 25.17 -38.30
N ALA A 149 -20.99 24.94 -37.64
CA ALA A 149 -22.16 24.33 -38.28
C ALA A 149 -23.45 24.96 -37.71
N ARG A 150 -24.20 25.59 -38.60
CA ARG A 150 -25.44 26.35 -38.38
C ARG A 150 -26.61 25.36 -38.41
N PHE A 151 -27.49 25.37 -37.41
CA PHE A 151 -28.79 24.71 -37.48
C PHE A 151 -29.92 25.69 -37.10
N PRO A 152 -31.05 25.69 -37.81
CA PRO A 152 -32.11 26.70 -37.67
C PRO A 152 -32.98 26.47 -36.42
N ARG A 153 -33.61 27.56 -35.97
CA ARG A 153 -34.46 27.64 -34.78
C ARG A 153 -35.96 27.45 -35.10
N ARG A 154 -36.65 26.95 -34.07
CA ARG A 154 -38.07 27.17 -33.63
C ARG A 154 -39.18 26.32 -34.30
N PRO A 155 -40.39 26.19 -33.68
CA PRO A 155 -40.90 26.88 -32.47
C PRO A 155 -41.50 26.01 -31.35
N THR A 156 -41.74 26.71 -30.24
CA THR A 156 -42.42 26.36 -28.98
C THR A 156 -43.93 26.16 -29.12
N ALA A 157 -44.52 25.24 -28.35
CA ALA A 157 -45.93 25.24 -27.97
C ALA A 157 -46.10 24.88 -26.47
N ARG A 158 -47.09 25.53 -25.85
CA ARG A 158 -47.41 25.67 -24.42
C ARG A 158 -47.96 24.40 -23.75
N PRO A 159 -48.00 24.34 -22.40
CA PRO A 159 -48.67 23.28 -21.67
C PRO A 159 -50.19 23.52 -21.59
N GLY A 160 -50.95 22.43 -21.60
CA GLY A 160 -52.32 22.33 -21.10
C GLY A 160 -52.33 21.35 -19.93
#